data_AF-A0A9R0YMT3-F1
#
_entry.id   AF-A0A9R0YMT3-F1
#
_cell.length_a   1.000
_cell.length_b   1.000
_cell.length_c   1.000
_cell.angle_alpha   90.00
_cell.angle_beta   90.00
_cell.angle_gamma   90.00
#
_symmetry.space_group_name_H-M   'P 1'
#
loop_
_entity.id
_entity.type
_entity.pdbx_description
1 polymer ?
#
loop_
_entity_poly.entity_id
_entity_poly.type
_entity_poly.pdbx_seq_one_letter_code
_entity_poly.pdbx_strand_id
1 'polypeptide(L)'
;MFHVHAEFSLTEPYVAHVIGEALYGNAAMFVGNSMVIRDLNMFGKGWLDHTTNGGNMMMHNIPDFIGATVSGNRGASGIDGLLSTAIGFAVGSNKHVCCVVGDVSFLHDTNGLSLLNQRAQRKPMTVIVINNHGGAIFSLLPVAKTASPQILQKYFYTSHDISISKLCDAHR
;
A
#
# COMPACT_ATOMS: atom_id res chain seq x y z
N MET A 1 -20.67 -3.18 2.92
CA MET A 1 -20.34 -4.61 3.00
C MET A 1 -18.99 -4.83 2.34
N PHE A 2 -18.02 -5.43 3.03
CA PHE A 2 -16.70 -5.73 2.47
C PHE A 2 -16.74 -7.03 1.66
N HIS A 3 -16.25 -6.98 0.42
CA HIS A 3 -15.97 -8.17 -0.38
C HIS A 3 -14.49 -8.51 -0.21
N VAL A 4 -14.19 -9.66 0.40
CA VAL A 4 -12.82 -10.09 0.72
C VAL A 4 -12.45 -11.26 -0.18
N HIS A 5 -11.31 -11.12 -0.86
CA HIS A 5 -10.71 -12.16 -1.70
C HIS A 5 -9.26 -12.38 -1.26
N ALA A 6 -8.78 -13.62 -1.32
CA ALA A 6 -7.41 -13.98 -1.00
C ALA A 6 -6.83 -14.81 -2.15
N GLU A 7 -5.59 -14.51 -2.54
CA GLU A 7 -4.84 -15.24 -3.55
C GLU A 7 -3.43 -15.48 -3.00
N PHE A 8 -3.00 -16.74 -3.00
CA PHE A 8 -1.77 -17.19 -2.33
C PHE A 8 -0.64 -17.53 -3.32
N SER A 9 -0.94 -17.57 -4.62
CA SER A 9 0.04 -17.87 -5.67
C SER A 9 0.86 -16.66 -6.14
N LEU A 10 0.52 -15.45 -5.68
CA LEU A 10 1.14 -14.21 -6.15
C LEU A 10 2.29 -13.77 -5.27
N THR A 11 3.35 -13.25 -5.90
CA THR A 11 4.49 -12.61 -5.22
C THR A 11 4.32 -11.10 -5.17
N GLU A 12 4.93 -10.42 -4.19
CA GLU A 12 4.86 -8.95 -4.07
C GLU A 12 5.31 -8.21 -5.35
N PRO A 13 6.43 -8.60 -6.00
CA PRO A 13 6.83 -8.01 -7.29
C PRO A 13 5.80 -8.20 -8.39
N TYR A 14 5.16 -9.37 -8.47
CA TYR A 14 4.15 -9.64 -9.48
C TYR A 14 2.87 -8.84 -9.22
N VAL A 15 2.46 -8.72 -7.95
CA VAL A 15 1.34 -7.85 -7.58
C VAL A 15 1.64 -6.39 -7.95
N ALA A 16 2.84 -5.88 -7.64
CA ALA A 16 3.26 -4.54 -8.05
C ALA A 16 3.22 -4.36 -9.59
N HIS A 17 3.65 -5.36 -10.35
CA HIS A 17 3.60 -5.36 -11.81
C HIS A 17 2.16 -5.24 -12.34
N VAL A 18 1.26 -6.11 -11.86
CA VAL A 18 -0.13 -6.19 -12.33
C VAL A 18 -0.96 -4.99 -11.86
N ILE A 19 -0.71 -4.46 -10.66
CA ILE A 19 -1.39 -3.24 -10.18
C ILE A 19 -1.07 -2.07 -11.10
N GLY A 20 0.20 -1.93 -11.53
CA GLY A 20 0.58 -0.95 -12.52
C GLY A 20 -0.29 -1.10 -13.78
N GLU A 21 -0.35 -2.30 -14.36
CA GLU A 21 -1.19 -2.50 -15.56
C GLU A 21 -2.67 -2.27 -15.32
N ALA A 22 -3.24 -2.63 -14.17
CA ALA A 22 -4.68 -2.59 -13.94
C ALA A 22 -5.26 -1.16 -13.76
N LEU A 23 -4.41 -0.16 -13.53
CA LEU A 23 -4.84 1.23 -13.32
C LEU A 23 -5.06 1.95 -14.65
N TYR A 24 -6.29 1.91 -15.15
CA TYR A 24 -6.72 2.66 -16.33
C TYR A 24 -7.84 3.66 -16.00
N GLY A 25 -7.88 4.77 -16.75
CA GLY A 25 -8.97 5.75 -16.70
C GLY A 25 -8.93 6.69 -15.48
N ASN A 26 -10.08 7.13 -14.99
CA ASN A 26 -10.19 8.13 -13.90
C ASN A 26 -10.01 7.53 -12.48
N ALA A 27 -9.20 6.48 -12.35
CA ALA A 27 -8.85 5.87 -11.08
C ALA A 27 -7.73 6.67 -10.38
N ALA A 28 -7.56 6.45 -9.09
CA ALA A 28 -6.45 6.97 -8.32
C ALA A 28 -5.85 5.85 -7.46
N MET A 29 -4.56 5.97 -7.15
CA MET A 29 -3.84 5.01 -6.32
C MET A 29 -3.35 5.68 -5.05
N PHE A 30 -3.54 5.02 -3.92
CA PHE A 30 -2.88 5.37 -2.67
C PHE A 30 -1.88 4.28 -2.32
N VAL A 31 -0.61 4.64 -2.16
CA VAL A 31 0.48 3.70 -1.97
C VAL A 31 1.02 3.79 -0.55
N GLY A 32 1.02 2.65 0.12
CA GLY A 32 1.61 2.47 1.43
C GLY A 32 3.13 2.49 1.41
N ASN A 33 3.72 2.47 2.59
CA ASN A 33 5.17 2.57 2.75
C ASN A 33 5.85 1.18 2.72
N SER A 34 7.11 1.12 3.13
CA SER A 34 7.88 -0.14 3.21
C SER A 34 8.13 -0.78 1.82
N MET A 35 7.92 -2.10 1.68
CA MET A 35 8.13 -2.83 0.43
C MET A 35 7.15 -2.43 -0.67
N VAL A 36 5.88 -2.14 -0.34
CA VAL A 36 4.85 -1.84 -1.33
C VAL A 36 5.25 -0.72 -2.31
N ILE A 37 5.66 0.45 -1.81
CA ILE A 37 6.11 1.55 -2.68
C ILE A 37 7.40 1.20 -3.45
N ARG A 38 8.30 0.41 -2.86
CA ARG A 38 9.57 0.02 -3.49
C ARG A 38 9.34 -0.96 -4.63
N ASP A 39 8.49 -1.96 -4.42
CA ASP A 39 8.12 -2.94 -5.42
C ASP A 39 7.35 -2.29 -6.56
N LEU A 40 6.40 -1.40 -6.25
CA LEU A 40 5.73 -0.62 -7.28
C LEU A 40 6.71 0.23 -8.08
N ASN A 41 7.67 0.89 -7.44
CA ASN A 41 8.70 1.67 -8.14
C ASN A 41 9.66 0.80 -8.96
N MET A 42 9.96 -0.42 -8.51
CA MET A 42 10.94 -1.31 -9.17
C MET A 42 10.33 -2.18 -10.28
N PHE A 43 9.08 -2.61 -10.12
CA PHE A 43 8.43 -3.61 -10.98
C PHE A 43 7.13 -3.12 -11.64
N GLY A 44 6.58 -2.00 -11.17
CA GLY A 44 5.35 -1.43 -11.71
C GLY A 44 5.53 -0.97 -13.15
N LYS A 45 4.51 -1.20 -13.97
CA LYS A 45 4.41 -0.69 -15.34
C LYS A 45 3.57 0.57 -15.39
N GLY A 46 3.95 1.56 -16.20
CA GLY A 46 3.16 2.79 -16.42
C GLY A 46 3.65 4.04 -15.67
N TRP A 47 4.79 3.95 -14.96
CA TRP A 47 5.48 5.14 -14.47
C TRP A 47 6.11 5.90 -15.65
N LEU A 48 5.95 7.23 -15.66
CA LEU A 48 6.69 8.09 -16.57
C LEU A 48 8.17 8.10 -16.14
N ASP A 49 9.05 7.71 -17.06
CA ASP A 49 10.48 7.76 -16.83
C ASP A 49 10.96 9.22 -16.90
N HIS A 50 11.11 9.86 -15.74
CA HIS A 50 11.61 11.23 -15.64
C HIS A 50 13.11 11.36 -16.01
N THR A 51 13.81 10.28 -16.37
CA THR A 51 15.21 10.38 -16.84
C THR A 51 15.33 10.90 -18.27
N THR A 52 14.23 10.96 -19.03
CA THR A 52 14.26 11.33 -20.47
C THR A 52 13.72 12.71 -20.81
N ASN A 53 13.01 13.39 -19.89
CA ASN A 53 12.44 14.72 -20.15
C ASN A 53 12.84 15.73 -19.06
N GLY A 54 13.86 16.53 -19.37
CA GLY A 54 14.39 17.61 -18.53
C GLY A 54 13.45 18.81 -18.34
N GLY A 55 12.28 18.59 -17.75
CA GLY A 55 11.29 19.63 -17.50
C GLY A 55 10.64 19.51 -16.12
N ASN A 56 10.96 20.49 -15.25
CA ASN A 56 10.28 20.84 -14.00
C ASN A 56 10.24 19.78 -12.88
N MET A 57 11.30 19.80 -12.06
CA MET A 57 11.26 19.28 -10.69
C MET A 57 10.22 20.05 -9.84
N MET A 58 8.99 19.57 -9.78
CA MET A 58 7.98 20.02 -8.81
C MET A 58 7.71 18.89 -7.82
N MET A 59 8.35 19.02 -6.65
CA MET A 59 8.00 18.58 -5.29
C MET A 59 6.76 17.66 -5.06
N HIS A 60 6.64 16.54 -5.76
CA HIS A 60 5.75 15.44 -5.39
C HIS A 60 6.56 14.13 -5.39
N ASN A 61 6.84 13.58 -4.21
CA ASN A 61 7.72 12.41 -3.97
C ASN A 61 7.11 11.06 -4.43
N ILE A 62 6.28 11.06 -5.46
CA ILE A 62 5.67 9.86 -6.05
C ILE A 62 5.73 10.05 -7.57
N PRO A 63 6.41 9.17 -8.32
CA PRO A 63 6.52 9.36 -9.77
C PRO A 63 5.14 9.40 -10.46
N ASP A 64 5.04 10.13 -11.55
CA ASP A 64 3.75 10.26 -12.25
C ASP A 64 3.38 8.92 -12.92
N PHE A 65 2.18 8.41 -12.63
CA PHE A 65 1.61 7.24 -13.30
C PHE A 65 0.79 7.69 -14.50
N ILE A 66 1.07 7.18 -15.71
CA ILE A 66 0.33 7.56 -16.92
C ILE A 66 -1.16 7.28 -16.71
N GLY A 67 -1.95 8.34 -16.59
CA GLY A 67 -3.41 8.27 -16.51
C GLY A 67 -4.01 8.15 -15.11
N ALA A 68 -3.24 8.05 -14.02
CA ALA A 68 -3.79 7.94 -12.66
C ALA A 68 -3.11 8.88 -11.65
N THR A 69 -3.91 9.46 -10.75
CA THR A 69 -3.36 10.25 -9.62
C THR A 69 -2.82 9.29 -8.57
N VAL A 70 -1.54 9.42 -8.18
CA VAL A 70 -0.93 8.62 -7.12
C VAL A 70 -0.66 9.47 -5.88
N SER A 71 -0.99 8.95 -4.70
CA SER A 71 -0.74 9.59 -3.40
C SER A 71 -0.18 8.60 -2.38
N GLY A 72 0.39 9.10 -1.29
CA GLY A 72 1.00 8.29 -0.24
C GLY A 72 1.74 9.15 0.80
N ASN A 73 1.82 8.66 2.04
CA ASN A 73 2.45 9.39 3.14
C ASN A 73 3.98 9.27 3.09
N ARG A 74 4.61 10.03 2.18
CA ARG A 74 6.07 9.97 1.91
C ARG A 74 6.92 11.00 2.66
N GLY A 75 6.31 11.86 3.49
CA GLY A 75 7.03 12.84 4.32
C GLY A 75 7.92 12.16 5.36
N ALA A 76 7.31 11.62 6.42
CA ALA A 76 8.01 10.79 7.42
C ALA A 76 8.06 9.30 7.06
N SER A 77 7.28 8.85 6.06
CA SER A 77 7.20 7.44 5.63
C SER A 77 6.70 6.46 6.71
N GLY A 78 5.89 6.93 7.66
CA GLY A 78 5.30 6.12 8.74
C GLY A 78 4.25 5.12 8.24
N ILE A 79 4.05 4.03 8.99
CA ILE A 79 3.00 3.04 8.69
C ILE A 79 1.65 3.39 9.33
N ASP A 80 1.66 4.39 10.21
CA ASP A 80 0.50 4.92 10.91
C ASP A 80 -0.43 5.70 9.96
N GLY A 81 -1.73 5.46 10.13
CA GLY A 81 -2.77 6.24 9.44
C GLY A 81 -2.85 6.05 7.93
N LEU A 82 -2.22 5.01 7.34
CA LEU A 82 -2.23 4.81 5.88
C LEU A 82 -3.63 4.51 5.34
N LEU A 83 -4.39 3.64 5.99
CA LEU A 83 -5.75 3.30 5.57
C LEU A 83 -6.67 4.51 5.76
N SER A 84 -6.61 5.15 6.92
CA SER A 84 -7.39 6.34 7.26
C SER A 84 -7.12 7.50 6.30
N THR A 85 -5.85 7.74 5.95
CA THR A 85 -5.47 8.75 4.95
C THR A 85 -5.99 8.39 3.55
N ALA A 86 -5.86 7.12 3.14
CA ALA A 86 -6.37 6.66 1.85
C ALA A 86 -7.89 6.84 1.72
N ILE A 87 -8.63 6.66 2.82
CA ILE A 87 -10.08 6.91 2.87
C ILE A 87 -10.38 8.40 2.71
N GLY A 88 -9.66 9.27 3.42
CA GLY A 88 -9.78 10.72 3.24
C GLY A 88 -9.45 11.16 1.81
N PHE A 89 -8.42 10.57 1.19
CA PHE A 89 -8.08 10.79 -0.20
C PHE A 89 -9.19 10.34 -1.16
N ALA A 90 -9.85 9.21 -0.90
CA ALA A 90 -10.99 8.74 -1.70
C ALA A 90 -12.20 9.69 -1.60
N VAL A 91 -12.47 10.23 -0.42
CA VAL A 91 -13.53 11.23 -0.22
C VAL A 91 -13.20 12.53 -0.95
N GLY A 92 -11.99 13.07 -0.76
CA GLY A 92 -11.59 14.35 -1.37
C GLY A 92 -11.45 14.31 -2.89
N SER A 93 -10.98 13.18 -3.44
CA SER A 93 -10.83 13.03 -4.90
C SER A 93 -12.11 12.61 -5.61
N ASN A 94 -13.06 11.98 -4.89
CA ASN A 94 -14.26 11.36 -5.45
C ASN A 94 -13.97 10.43 -6.66
N LYS A 95 -12.83 9.73 -6.62
CA LYS A 95 -12.38 8.75 -7.63
C LYS A 95 -12.48 7.33 -7.09
N HIS A 96 -12.40 6.34 -7.99
CA HIS A 96 -12.15 4.96 -7.59
C HIS A 96 -10.72 4.84 -7.09
N VAL A 97 -10.53 4.71 -5.78
CA VAL A 97 -9.21 4.60 -5.17
C VAL A 97 -8.82 3.14 -4.99
N CYS A 98 -7.65 2.78 -5.51
CA CYS A 98 -6.94 1.55 -5.18
C CYS A 98 -5.89 1.87 -4.11
N CYS A 99 -6.08 1.40 -2.89
CA CYS A 99 -5.11 1.52 -1.81
C CYS A 99 -4.29 0.24 -1.70
N VAL A 100 -2.96 0.35 -1.74
CA VAL A 100 -2.06 -0.79 -1.63
C VAL A 100 -1.21 -0.61 -0.38
N VAL A 101 -1.27 -1.53 0.57
CA VAL A 101 -0.56 -1.47 1.86
C VAL A 101 -0.01 -2.84 2.24
N GLY A 102 1.02 -2.88 3.09
CA GLY A 102 1.47 -4.12 3.71
C GLY A 102 0.55 -4.53 4.87
N ASP A 103 0.54 -5.81 5.21
CA ASP A 103 -0.15 -6.39 6.36
C ASP A 103 0.12 -5.65 7.68
N VAL A 104 1.37 -5.46 8.08
CA VAL A 104 1.72 -4.78 9.34
C VAL A 104 1.15 -3.35 9.37
N SER A 105 1.16 -2.66 8.22
CA SER A 105 0.58 -1.31 8.13
C SER A 105 -0.94 -1.33 8.20
N PHE A 106 -1.59 -2.31 7.55
CA PHE A 106 -3.03 -2.51 7.65
C PHE A 106 -3.44 -2.82 9.09
N LEU A 107 -2.72 -3.73 9.75
CA LEU A 107 -2.93 -4.07 11.16
C LEU A 107 -2.82 -2.83 12.06
N HIS A 108 -1.78 -2.02 11.84
CA HIS A 108 -1.53 -0.80 12.62
C HIS A 108 -2.66 0.24 12.52
N ASP A 109 -3.40 0.27 11.41
CA ASP A 109 -4.48 1.25 11.15
C ASP A 109 -5.84 0.57 10.90
N THR A 110 -6.05 -0.63 11.47
CA THR A 110 -7.25 -1.46 11.21
C THR A 110 -8.54 -0.74 11.60
N ASN A 111 -8.50 0.07 12.67
CA ASN A 111 -9.66 0.86 13.10
C ASN A 111 -10.15 1.85 12.02
N GLY A 112 -9.29 2.22 11.06
CA GLY A 112 -9.65 3.00 9.87
C GLY A 112 -10.73 2.34 9.02
N LEU A 113 -10.92 1.02 9.09
CA LEU A 113 -12.05 0.32 8.46
C LEU A 113 -13.40 0.87 8.92
N SER A 114 -13.51 1.36 10.16
CA SER A 114 -14.74 2.00 10.65
C SER A 114 -15.11 3.26 9.87
N LEU A 115 -14.13 3.97 9.31
CA LEU A 115 -14.36 5.16 8.47
C LEU A 115 -14.99 4.78 7.12
N LEU A 116 -14.77 3.56 6.63
CA LEU A 116 -15.40 3.08 5.39
C LEU A 116 -16.92 2.92 5.53
N ASN A 117 -17.42 2.74 6.75
CA ASN A 117 -18.84 2.61 7.08
C ASN A 117 -19.53 3.96 7.34
N GLN A 118 -18.77 5.06 7.43
CA GLN A 118 -19.34 6.38 7.63
C GLN A 118 -19.97 6.91 6.33
N ARG A 119 -20.99 7.77 6.45
CA ARG A 119 -21.83 8.25 5.33
C ARG A 119 -21.15 9.28 4.40
N ALA A 120 -19.82 9.38 4.42
CA ALA A 120 -19.13 10.28 3.49
C ALA A 120 -19.36 9.80 2.05
N GLN A 121 -19.81 10.71 1.17
CA GLN A 121 -20.02 10.39 -0.24
C GLN A 121 -18.66 10.12 -0.90
N ARG A 122 -18.47 8.89 -1.37
CA ARG A 122 -17.28 8.45 -2.11
C ARG A 122 -17.65 7.36 -3.10
N LYS A 123 -16.81 7.18 -4.12
CA LYS A 123 -16.88 6.00 -4.98
C LYS A 123 -16.36 4.75 -4.23
N PRO A 124 -16.72 3.54 -4.71
CA PRO A 124 -16.13 2.31 -4.23
C PRO A 124 -14.59 2.37 -4.28
N MET A 125 -13.97 1.85 -3.21
CA MET A 125 -12.53 1.81 -2.99
C MET A 125 -12.10 0.36 -2.86
N THR A 126 -10.96 0.01 -3.45
CA THR A 126 -10.32 -1.30 -3.33
C THR A 126 -9.12 -1.17 -2.39
N VAL A 127 -9.01 -2.05 -1.40
CA VAL A 127 -7.84 -2.13 -0.51
C VAL A 127 -7.14 -3.45 -0.80
N ILE A 128 -5.89 -3.38 -1.25
CA ILE A 128 -4.99 -4.49 -1.49
C ILE A 128 -4.02 -4.56 -0.32
N VAL A 129 -4.06 -5.65 0.42
CA VAL A 129 -3.15 -5.92 1.54
C VAL A 129 -2.13 -6.95 1.08
N ILE A 130 -0.86 -6.52 0.96
CA ILE A 130 0.26 -7.42 0.72
C ILE A 130 0.57 -8.13 2.05
N ASN A 131 0.09 -9.36 2.17
CA ASN A 131 0.22 -10.16 3.39
C ASN A 131 1.36 -11.17 3.26
N ASN A 132 2.56 -10.73 3.64
CA ASN A 132 3.79 -11.53 3.67
C ASN A 132 4.16 -11.97 5.09
N HIS A 133 3.23 -11.82 6.04
CA HIS A 133 3.33 -12.22 7.44
C HIS A 133 4.38 -11.45 8.24
N GLY A 134 4.60 -10.16 7.92
CA GLY A 134 5.46 -9.27 8.71
C GLY A 134 6.19 -8.15 7.94
N GLY A 135 7.09 -7.46 8.63
CA GLY A 135 7.91 -6.39 8.08
C GLY A 135 9.05 -6.88 7.17
N ALA A 136 8.73 -7.38 5.97
CA ALA A 136 9.71 -7.97 5.05
C ALA A 136 10.84 -7.01 4.61
N ILE A 137 10.65 -5.68 4.70
CA ILE A 137 11.71 -4.70 4.39
C ILE A 137 12.99 -4.95 5.18
N PHE A 138 12.88 -5.41 6.44
CA PHE A 138 14.05 -5.63 7.29
C PHE A 138 14.97 -6.73 6.75
N SER A 139 14.44 -7.66 5.93
CA SER A 139 15.21 -8.69 5.24
C SER A 139 16.11 -8.13 4.13
N LEU A 140 15.80 -6.92 3.64
CA LEU A 140 16.57 -6.22 2.61
C LEU A 140 17.52 -5.16 3.18
N LEU A 141 17.41 -4.85 4.47
CA LEU A 141 18.28 -3.88 5.13
C LEU A 141 19.58 -4.52 5.61
N PRO A 142 20.68 -3.75 5.78
CA PRO A 142 21.96 -4.27 6.26
C PRO A 142 21.88 -5.04 7.59
N VAL A 143 20.90 -4.72 8.44
CA VAL A 143 20.67 -5.41 9.72
C VAL A 143 20.43 -6.91 9.55
N ALA A 144 19.86 -7.34 8.42
CA ALA A 144 19.67 -8.77 8.12
C ALA A 144 21.00 -9.54 8.00
N LYS A 145 22.11 -8.85 7.72
CA LYS A 145 23.45 -9.45 7.60
C LYS A 145 24.22 -9.46 8.92
N THR A 146 23.84 -8.62 9.88
CA THR A 146 24.61 -8.40 11.12
C THR A 146 23.91 -8.90 12.37
N ALA A 147 22.57 -8.89 12.41
CA ALA A 147 21.79 -9.38 13.54
C ALA A 147 21.57 -10.89 13.43
N SER A 148 21.46 -11.56 14.58
CA SER A 148 21.08 -12.98 14.59
C SER A 148 19.62 -13.17 14.14
N PRO A 149 19.26 -14.32 13.55
CA PRO A 149 17.88 -14.61 13.17
C PRO A 149 16.88 -14.45 14.32
N GLN A 150 17.28 -14.79 15.55
CA GLN A 150 16.42 -14.66 16.74
C GLN A 150 16.12 -13.19 17.08
N ILE A 151 17.09 -12.30 16.89
CA ILE A 151 16.90 -10.85 17.10
C ILE A 151 15.95 -10.29 16.04
N LEU A 152 16.14 -10.65 14.78
CA LEU A 152 15.29 -10.21 13.67
C LEU A 152 13.83 -10.65 13.86
N GLN A 153 13.62 -11.92 14.19
CA GLN A 153 12.30 -12.47 14.43
C GLN A 153 11.61 -11.80 15.64
N LYS A 154 12.36 -11.56 16.72
CA LYS A 154 11.78 -11.03 17.96
C LYS A 154 11.49 -9.52 17.89
N TYR A 155 12.31 -8.73 17.20
CA TYR A 155 12.27 -7.27 17.31
C TYR A 155 12.06 -6.52 16.00
N PHE A 156 12.15 -7.17 14.84
CA PHE A 156 12.07 -6.48 13.54
C PHE A 156 10.87 -6.94 12.72
N TYR A 157 10.76 -8.26 12.46
CA TYR A 157 9.78 -8.74 11.49
C TYR A 157 8.33 -8.61 11.95
N THR A 158 8.05 -8.50 13.25
CA THR A 158 6.66 -8.43 13.74
C THR A 158 5.82 -9.57 13.15
N SER A 159 6.39 -10.78 13.12
CA SER A 159 5.76 -11.93 12.48
C SER A 159 4.41 -12.25 13.12
N HIS A 160 3.39 -12.48 12.29
CA HIS A 160 2.04 -12.71 12.77
C HIS A 160 1.29 -13.74 11.91
N ASP A 161 0.24 -14.30 12.49
CA ASP A 161 -0.70 -15.20 11.81
C ASP A 161 -2.15 -14.68 11.93
N ILE A 162 -2.31 -13.36 11.75
CA ILE A 162 -3.61 -12.70 11.89
C ILE A 162 -4.42 -12.86 10.61
N SER A 163 -5.67 -13.27 10.76
CA SER A 163 -6.61 -13.37 9.65
C SER A 163 -7.18 -12.01 9.27
N ILE A 164 -6.74 -11.47 8.13
CA ILE A 164 -7.26 -10.22 7.55
C ILE A 164 -8.78 -10.29 7.30
N SER A 165 -9.28 -11.46 6.84
CA SER A 165 -10.72 -11.65 6.63
C SER A 165 -11.52 -11.48 7.92
N LYS A 166 -11.08 -12.11 9.02
CA LYS A 166 -11.75 -11.96 10.33
C LYS A 166 -11.67 -10.53 10.87
N LEU A 167 -10.58 -9.80 10.60
CA LEU A 167 -10.51 -8.37 10.94
C LEU A 167 -11.53 -7.55 10.16
N CYS A 168 -11.63 -7.75 8.85
CA CYS A 168 -12.66 -7.10 8.04
C CYS A 168 -14.07 -7.42 8.54
N ASP A 169 -14.32 -8.68 8.92
CA ASP A 169 -15.60 -9.11 9.48
C ASP A 169 -15.93 -8.43 10.82
N ALA A 170 -14.93 -8.18 11.66
CA ALA A 170 -15.08 -7.49 12.94
C ALA A 170 -15.45 -6.00 12.78
N HIS A 171 -15.24 -5.41 11.61
CA HIS A 171 -15.55 -4.01 11.29
C HIS A 171 -16.77 -3.86 10.37
N ARG A 172 -17.62 -4.88 10.24
CA ARG A 172 -18.86 -4.82 9.45
C ARG A 172 -19.97 -4.00 10.11
#